data_AF-A0A1E3Q2B9-F1
#
_entry.id   AF-A0A1E3Q2B9-F1
#
_cell.length_a   1.000
_cell.length_b   1.000
_cell.length_c   1.000
_cell.angle_alpha   90.00
_cell.angle_beta   90.00
_cell.angle_gamma   90.00
#
_symmetry.space_group_name_H-M   'P 1'
#
loop_
_entity.id
_entity.type
_entity.pdbx_description
1 polymer ?
#
loop_
_entity_poly.entity_id
_entity_poly.type
_entity_poly.pdbx_seq_one_letter_code
_entity_poly.pdbx_strand_id
1 'polypeptide(L)'
;MSVSRSVDRSVHFFDASRPNEPLGGLFLNPSVTRRKFIYMLEILIDANCHYSVWLRGSEAPLMPTDEPLQPGYYDIVSDVPGGTISVTDARCITRAYTRTNSRRDRPFRGQVRERDGKCVITGNVNLAAHRNYWSGFEAAHIFPLSEEKFFKRLNFPQLITIKSGETDTGINSCQNGLLMQSNIHQQFDSFGFGIDPDDGYKITCFMEDTFGLDGRTLDTVARNPEDERSVRDELLRWHFRQAVLANMKGNGEPVFEFDFPDGTDMVGEILSGPRAGEKMEAELFSRLGSVSAVP
;
A
#
# COMPACT_ATOMS: atom_id res chain seq x y z
N MET A 1 -4.83 -18.50 13.83
CA MET A 1 -3.52 -17.84 14.02
C MET A 1 -3.40 -16.81 12.92
N SER A 2 -3.10 -15.54 13.22
CA SER A 2 -2.93 -14.53 12.17
C SER A 2 -1.76 -14.90 11.27
N VAL A 3 -1.97 -14.93 9.96
CA VAL A 3 -0.90 -15.14 8.98
C VAL A 3 0.14 -14.04 9.15
N SER A 4 1.41 -14.42 9.35
CA SER A 4 2.53 -13.47 9.45
C SER A 4 3.10 -13.22 8.06
N ARG A 5 3.33 -11.95 7.71
CA ARG A 5 3.95 -11.54 6.44
C ARG A 5 5.41 -11.99 6.31
N SER A 6 6.00 -12.52 7.37
CA SER A 6 7.38 -13.03 7.38
C SER A 6 7.53 -14.47 6.91
N VAL A 7 6.46 -15.28 6.87
CA VAL A 7 6.55 -16.75 6.70
C VAL A 7 7.20 -17.14 5.38
N ASP A 8 6.81 -16.50 4.28
CA ASP A 8 7.24 -16.91 2.93
C ASP A 8 8.27 -15.96 2.31
N ARG A 9 8.96 -15.16 3.13
CA ARG A 9 10.02 -14.27 2.63
C ARG A 9 11.22 -15.10 2.19
N SER A 10 11.73 -14.78 1.01
CA SER A 10 12.93 -15.39 0.43
C SER A 10 14.13 -14.44 0.39
N VAL A 11 13.91 -13.19 0.81
CA VAL A 11 14.93 -12.16 0.99
C VAL A 11 14.87 -11.66 2.43
N HIS A 12 16.03 -11.57 3.07
CA HIS A 12 16.17 -11.04 4.43
C HIS A 12 17.32 -10.05 4.46
N PHE A 13 17.20 -8.96 5.21
CA PHE A 13 18.26 -7.98 5.33
C PHE A 13 18.63 -7.68 6.77
N PHE A 14 19.92 -7.44 7.00
CA PHE A 14 20.55 -7.36 8.31
C PHE A 14 21.43 -6.12 8.39
N ASP A 15 21.62 -5.64 9.61
CA ASP A 15 22.80 -4.84 9.94
C ASP A 15 24.00 -5.79 9.98
N ALA A 16 25.05 -5.52 9.22
CA ALA A 16 26.23 -6.38 9.15
C ALA A 16 26.92 -6.58 10.52
N SER A 17 26.74 -5.64 11.45
CA SER A 17 27.23 -5.77 12.84
C SER A 17 26.38 -6.73 13.70
N ARG A 18 25.16 -7.06 13.24
CA ARG A 18 24.18 -7.94 13.91
C ARG A 18 23.61 -8.98 12.92
N PRO A 19 24.45 -9.90 12.40
CA PRO A 19 24.08 -10.78 11.27
C PRO A 19 23.02 -11.84 11.60
N ASN A 20 22.63 -11.99 12.87
CA ASN A 20 21.65 -12.95 13.36
C ASN A 20 20.27 -12.34 13.64
N GLU A 21 20.13 -11.01 13.56
CA GLU A 21 18.90 -10.29 13.86
C GLU A 21 18.41 -9.58 12.59
N PRO A 22 17.42 -10.14 11.87
CA PRO A 22 16.94 -9.50 10.64
C PRO A 22 16.26 -8.17 10.97
N LEU A 23 16.66 -7.13 10.25
CA LEU A 23 15.99 -5.84 10.25
C LEU A 23 14.64 -5.92 9.54
N GLY A 24 14.52 -6.87 8.61
CA GLY A 24 13.33 -7.13 7.83
C GLY A 24 13.56 -8.14 6.73
N GLY A 25 12.66 -8.17 5.75
CA GLY A 25 12.79 -9.02 4.57
C GLY A 25 11.78 -8.69 3.49
N LEU A 26 11.73 -9.50 2.44
CA LEU A 26 10.83 -9.30 1.31
C LEU A 26 10.36 -10.66 0.79
N PHE A 27 9.07 -10.76 0.50
CA PHE A 27 8.57 -11.80 -0.39
C PHE A 27 8.96 -11.42 -1.81
N LEU A 28 9.90 -12.15 -2.39
CA LEU A 28 10.48 -11.79 -3.68
C LEU A 28 9.60 -12.28 -4.83
N ASN A 29 8.93 -11.35 -5.51
CA ASN A 29 8.30 -11.60 -6.79
C ASN A 29 9.23 -11.24 -7.99
N PRO A 30 9.00 -11.80 -9.19
CA PRO A 30 9.92 -11.68 -10.33
C PRO A 30 10.19 -10.25 -10.82
N SER A 31 9.28 -9.30 -10.59
CA SER A 31 9.44 -7.91 -11.07
C SER A 31 10.45 -7.09 -10.27
N VAL A 32 10.84 -7.55 -9.07
CA VAL A 32 11.73 -6.80 -8.19
C VAL A 32 13.16 -6.85 -8.72
N THR A 33 13.66 -5.71 -9.13
CA THR A 33 15.06 -5.52 -9.55
C THR A 33 15.95 -5.13 -8.37
N ARG A 34 17.27 -5.19 -8.56
CA ARG A 34 18.23 -4.68 -7.57
C ARG A 34 18.01 -3.21 -7.24
N ARG A 35 17.75 -2.37 -8.26
CA ARG A 35 17.41 -0.96 -8.07
C ARG A 35 16.15 -0.79 -7.23
N LYS A 36 15.10 -1.56 -7.53
CA LYS A 36 13.85 -1.51 -6.78
C LYS A 36 14.06 -1.88 -5.30
N PHE A 37 14.83 -2.93 -5.06
CA PHE A 37 15.14 -3.36 -3.69
C PHE A 37 15.89 -2.29 -2.90
N ILE A 38 16.91 -1.66 -3.50
CA ILE A 38 17.66 -0.56 -2.86
C ILE A 38 16.72 0.60 -2.53
N TYR A 39 15.85 1.01 -3.46
CA TYR A 39 14.85 2.05 -3.20
C TYR A 39 13.89 1.69 -2.05
N MET A 40 13.46 0.43 -1.96
CA MET A 40 12.64 -0.01 -0.83
C MET A 40 13.42 -0.01 0.50
N LEU A 41 14.72 -0.25 0.48
CA LEU A 41 15.57 -0.10 1.67
C LEU A 41 15.71 1.37 2.07
N GLU A 42 15.80 2.32 1.15
CA GLU A 42 15.82 3.76 1.46
C GLU A 42 14.53 4.24 2.18
N ILE A 43 13.41 3.54 1.97
CA ILE A 43 12.18 3.80 2.72
C ILE A 43 12.28 3.33 4.18
N LEU A 44 13.00 2.23 4.41
CA LEU A 44 13.03 1.50 5.68
C LEU A 44 14.21 1.86 6.57
N ILE A 45 15.35 2.16 5.99
CA ILE A 45 16.62 2.30 6.68
C ILE A 45 16.84 3.76 7.02
N ASP A 46 16.97 4.03 8.32
CA ASP A 46 17.43 5.30 8.85
C ASP A 46 18.90 5.14 9.23
N ALA A 47 19.76 5.80 8.45
CA ALA A 47 21.20 5.75 8.60
C ALA A 47 21.77 7.18 8.64
N ASN A 48 22.74 7.40 9.53
CA ASN A 48 23.44 8.68 9.64
C ASN A 48 24.61 8.83 8.66
N CYS A 49 24.77 7.87 7.77
CA CYS A 49 25.89 7.75 6.84
C CYS A 49 25.45 7.02 5.56
N HIS A 50 26.31 7.07 4.54
CA HIS A 50 26.16 6.20 3.38
C HIS A 50 26.38 4.75 3.79
N TYR A 51 25.61 3.86 3.14
CA TYR A 51 25.71 2.43 3.33
C TYR A 51 25.69 1.72 1.99
N SER A 52 26.31 0.56 1.99
CA SER A 52 26.31 -0.38 0.87
C SER A 52 25.48 -1.61 1.23
N VAL A 53 24.83 -2.21 0.24
CA VAL A 53 24.04 -3.44 0.41
C VAL A 53 24.78 -4.58 -0.24
N TRP A 54 24.98 -5.69 0.46
CA TRP A 54 25.74 -6.83 -0.04
C TRP A 54 24.90 -8.09 0.01
N LEU A 55 24.89 -8.90 -1.05
CA LEU A 55 24.42 -10.27 -0.94
C LEU A 55 25.48 -11.06 -0.15
N ARG A 56 25.08 -11.77 0.91
CA ARG A 56 26.03 -12.49 1.76
C ARG A 56 26.83 -13.51 0.94
N GLY A 57 28.16 -13.40 1.02
CA GLY A 57 29.09 -14.22 0.25
C GLY A 57 29.41 -13.69 -1.15
N SER A 58 28.86 -12.54 -1.56
CA SER A 58 29.25 -11.87 -2.81
C SER A 58 30.58 -11.10 -2.65
N GLU A 59 31.28 -10.91 -3.76
CA GLU A 59 32.57 -10.20 -3.81
C GLU A 59 32.43 -8.67 -3.99
N ALA A 60 31.23 -8.19 -4.33
CA ALA A 60 30.96 -6.79 -4.63
C ALA A 60 29.59 -6.35 -4.09
N PRO A 61 29.42 -5.06 -3.75
CA PRO A 61 28.13 -4.55 -3.31
C PRO A 61 27.10 -4.61 -4.45
N LEU A 62 25.83 -4.65 -4.05
CA LEU A 62 24.70 -4.64 -4.95
C LEU A 62 24.61 -3.28 -5.66
N MET A 63 24.75 -3.29 -6.98
CA MET A 63 24.58 -2.08 -7.79
C MET A 63 23.10 -1.88 -8.15
N PRO A 64 22.61 -0.62 -8.25
CA PRO A 64 21.23 -0.30 -8.59
C PRO A 64 20.95 -0.49 -10.09
N THR A 65 20.83 -1.75 -10.51
CA THR A 65 20.56 -2.17 -11.89
C THR A 65 19.13 -2.72 -12.06
N ASP A 66 18.67 -2.86 -13.32
CA ASP A 66 17.40 -3.53 -13.66
C ASP A 66 17.49 -5.06 -13.69
N GLU A 67 18.65 -5.63 -13.34
CA GLU A 67 18.77 -7.07 -13.13
C GLU A 67 17.83 -7.55 -12.01
N PRO A 68 17.20 -8.73 -12.17
CA PRO A 68 16.38 -9.33 -11.12
C PRO A 68 17.13 -9.47 -9.80
N LEU A 69 16.46 -9.19 -8.69
CA LEU A 69 16.99 -9.46 -7.36
C LEU A 69 17.07 -10.98 -7.14
N GLN A 70 18.08 -11.45 -6.41
CA GLN A 70 18.22 -12.86 -6.04
C GLN A 70 17.65 -13.11 -4.64
N PRO A 71 17.05 -14.28 -4.37
CA PRO A 71 16.78 -14.72 -3.00
C PRO A 71 18.07 -14.75 -2.18
N GLY A 72 17.97 -14.50 -0.88
CA GLY A 72 19.11 -14.62 0.03
C GLY A 72 19.14 -13.65 1.21
N TYR A 73 20.28 -13.65 1.88
CA TYR A 73 20.56 -12.79 3.02
C TYR A 73 21.40 -11.60 2.56
N TYR A 74 20.93 -10.39 2.82
CA TYR A 74 21.57 -9.15 2.43
C TYR A 74 22.10 -8.41 3.66
N ASP A 75 23.38 -8.11 3.66
CA ASP A 75 24.03 -7.37 4.75
C ASP A 75 24.13 -5.89 4.36
N ILE A 76 23.59 -5.02 5.21
CA ILE A 76 23.69 -3.57 5.08
C ILE A 76 24.91 -3.13 5.88
N VAL A 77 25.88 -2.54 5.17
CA VAL A 77 27.20 -2.21 5.70
C VAL A 77 27.35 -0.69 5.69
N SER A 78 27.64 -0.10 6.84
CA SER A 78 28.02 1.31 6.93
C SER A 78 29.36 1.52 6.23
N ASP A 79 29.44 2.53 5.36
CA ASP A 79 30.68 2.85 4.64
C ASP A 79 31.71 3.56 5.55
N VAL A 80 31.28 3.99 6.75
CA VAL A 80 32.13 4.66 7.74
C VAL A 80 32.23 3.87 9.05
N PRO A 81 33.42 3.79 9.67
CA PRO A 81 33.57 3.22 11.01
C PRO A 81 32.70 3.97 12.03
N GLY A 82 31.86 3.24 12.77
CA GLY A 82 30.97 3.83 13.78
C GLY A 82 29.69 4.48 13.23
N GLY A 83 29.43 4.38 11.92
CA GLY A 83 28.13 4.73 11.35
C GLY A 83 27.02 3.83 11.87
N THR A 84 25.83 4.39 12.05
CA THR A 84 24.68 3.70 12.64
C THR A 84 23.64 3.40 11.59
N ILE A 85 23.23 2.13 11.52
CA ILE A 85 22.12 1.66 10.69
C ILE A 85 20.98 1.24 11.61
N SER A 86 19.80 1.79 11.36
CA SER A 86 18.58 1.44 12.07
C SER A 86 17.41 1.35 11.12
N VAL A 87 16.32 0.76 11.59
CA VAL A 87 15.06 0.75 10.86
C VAL A 87 14.23 1.93 11.34
N THR A 88 13.58 2.62 10.40
CA THR A 88 12.70 3.76 10.67
C THR A 88 11.64 3.43 11.73
N ASP A 89 11.38 4.42 12.60
CA ASP A 89 10.28 4.40 13.56
C ASP A 89 8.91 4.60 12.89
N ALA A 90 8.89 5.03 11.62
CA ALA A 90 7.68 5.26 10.84
C ALA A 90 6.80 4.01 10.83
N ARG A 91 5.53 4.18 11.22
CA ARG A 91 4.56 3.08 11.25
C ARG A 91 3.74 3.04 9.98
N CYS A 92 3.43 1.83 9.51
CA CYS A 92 2.37 1.65 8.54
C CYS A 92 1.04 1.94 9.22
N ILE A 93 0.16 2.71 8.59
CA ILE A 93 -1.19 2.91 9.10
C ILE A 93 -1.98 1.60 9.05
N THR A 94 -2.92 1.41 9.98
CA THR A 94 -3.89 0.31 9.91
C THR A 94 -5.03 0.73 8.99
N ARG A 95 -5.34 -0.05 7.96
CA ARG A 95 -6.55 0.15 7.14
C ARG A 95 -7.60 -0.88 7.54
N ALA A 96 -8.81 -0.43 7.84
CA ALA A 96 -9.98 -1.30 7.78
C ALA A 96 -10.49 -1.36 6.34
N TYR A 97 -10.93 -2.54 5.91
CA TYR A 97 -11.65 -2.66 4.66
C TYR A 97 -12.95 -1.84 4.76
N THR A 98 -13.02 -0.77 3.99
CA THR A 98 -14.11 0.21 4.09
C THR A 98 -14.98 0.10 2.84
N ARG A 99 -16.12 -0.60 2.95
CA ARG A 99 -17.20 -0.50 1.97
C ARG A 99 -18.04 0.74 2.27
N THR A 100 -17.48 1.94 2.10
CA THR A 100 -18.24 3.16 2.38
C THR A 100 -19.38 3.33 1.36
N ASN A 101 -20.61 3.16 1.82
CA ASN A 101 -21.84 3.43 1.06
C ASN A 101 -22.51 4.71 1.55
N SER A 102 -21.74 5.76 1.87
CA SER A 102 -22.30 7.04 2.32
C SER A 102 -22.79 7.89 1.13
N ARG A 103 -23.76 8.79 1.36
CA ARG A 103 -24.19 9.76 0.33
C ARG A 103 -23.06 10.70 -0.11
N ARG A 104 -22.11 10.99 0.79
CA ARG A 104 -20.96 11.87 0.56
C ARG A 104 -19.96 11.28 -0.44
N ASP A 105 -19.99 9.97 -0.61
CA ASP A 105 -19.09 9.22 -1.49
C ASP A 105 -19.63 9.05 -2.93
N ARG A 106 -20.87 9.51 -3.21
CA ARG A 106 -21.47 9.37 -4.54
C ARG A 106 -20.70 10.13 -5.64
N PRO A 107 -20.29 11.39 -5.45
CA PRO A 107 -19.52 12.12 -6.47
C PRO A 107 -18.16 11.47 -6.73
N PHE A 108 -17.45 11.07 -5.67
CA PHE A 108 -16.19 10.33 -5.75
C PHE A 108 -16.32 9.09 -6.63
N ARG A 109 -17.25 8.20 -6.26
CA ARG A 109 -17.49 6.95 -6.99
C ARG A 109 -17.89 7.21 -8.44
N GLY A 110 -18.76 8.19 -8.68
CA GLY A 110 -19.19 8.57 -10.02
C GLY A 110 -18.02 9.00 -10.90
N GLN A 111 -17.19 9.92 -10.41
CA GLN A 111 -16.05 10.45 -11.14
C GLN A 111 -14.97 9.38 -11.40
N VAL A 112 -14.64 8.56 -10.39
CA VAL A 112 -13.68 7.45 -10.56
C VAL A 112 -14.19 6.44 -11.59
N ARG A 113 -15.47 6.09 -11.53
CA ARG A 113 -16.11 5.16 -12.48
C ARG A 113 -16.14 5.70 -13.91
N GLU A 114 -16.46 6.98 -14.06
CA GLU A 114 -16.48 7.67 -15.35
C GLU A 114 -15.08 7.78 -15.96
N ARG A 115 -14.07 8.10 -15.14
CA ARG A 115 -12.67 8.15 -15.57
C ARG A 115 -12.19 6.76 -15.98
N ASP A 116 -12.34 5.77 -15.11
CA ASP A 116 -11.61 4.50 -15.25
C ASP A 116 -12.34 3.48 -16.13
N GLY A 117 -13.64 3.25 -15.94
CA GLY A 117 -14.46 2.29 -16.71
C GLY A 117 -14.03 0.81 -16.65
N LYS A 118 -12.89 0.50 -16.03
CA LYS A 118 -12.28 -0.83 -15.89
C LYS A 118 -11.51 -0.92 -14.58
N CYS A 119 -11.11 -2.13 -14.21
CA CYS A 119 -10.14 -2.30 -13.14
C CYS A 119 -8.78 -1.80 -13.63
N VAL A 120 -8.29 -0.69 -13.08
CA VAL A 120 -7.03 -0.07 -13.56
C VAL A 120 -5.78 -0.81 -13.11
N ILE A 121 -5.94 -1.84 -12.28
CA ILE A 121 -4.87 -2.75 -11.85
C ILE A 121 -4.82 -3.98 -12.77
N THR A 122 -5.97 -4.61 -13.03
CA THR A 122 -6.03 -5.85 -13.83
C THR A 122 -6.29 -5.62 -15.32
N GLY A 123 -6.69 -4.41 -15.73
CA GLY A 123 -7.13 -4.08 -17.07
C GLY A 123 -8.53 -4.60 -17.44
N ASN A 124 -9.20 -5.32 -16.52
CA ASN A 124 -10.50 -5.94 -16.81
C ASN A 124 -11.60 -4.88 -16.98
N VAL A 125 -12.10 -4.76 -18.21
CA VAL A 125 -13.14 -3.80 -18.60
C VAL A 125 -14.49 -4.17 -17.99
N ASN A 126 -15.17 -3.19 -17.39
CA ASN A 126 -16.56 -3.39 -16.97
C ASN A 126 -17.50 -3.22 -18.17
N LEU A 127 -17.79 -4.31 -18.88
CA LEU A 127 -18.70 -4.30 -20.03
C LEU A 127 -20.12 -3.83 -19.68
N ALA A 128 -20.53 -3.90 -18.41
CA ALA A 128 -21.85 -3.49 -17.94
C ALA A 128 -21.90 -2.01 -17.47
N ALA A 129 -20.79 -1.27 -17.55
CA ALA A 129 -20.73 0.14 -17.18
C ALA A 129 -21.75 1.01 -17.93
N HIS A 130 -22.04 0.69 -19.20
CA HIS A 130 -23.05 1.38 -20.01
C HIS A 130 -24.48 1.30 -19.43
N ARG A 131 -24.75 0.34 -18.54
CA ARG A 131 -26.04 0.19 -17.83
C ARG A 131 -25.97 0.73 -16.40
N ASN A 132 -24.91 1.46 -16.06
CA ASN A 132 -24.58 1.86 -14.69
C ASN A 132 -24.50 0.66 -13.72
N TYR A 133 -24.12 -0.52 -14.24
CA TYR A 133 -24.00 -1.74 -13.43
C TYR A 133 -22.53 -1.94 -13.05
N TRP A 134 -22.26 -1.85 -11.75
CA TRP A 134 -20.89 -1.84 -11.17
C TRP A 134 -20.65 -2.99 -10.20
N SER A 135 -21.45 -4.05 -10.26
CA SER A 135 -21.25 -5.22 -9.40
C SER A 135 -19.85 -5.80 -9.63
N GLY A 136 -19.13 -6.07 -8.54
CA GLY A 136 -17.75 -6.55 -8.58
C GLY A 136 -16.69 -5.48 -8.82
N PHE A 137 -17.06 -4.20 -9.00
CA PHE A 137 -16.13 -3.08 -9.16
C PHE A 137 -16.35 -2.01 -8.08
N GLU A 138 -15.26 -1.59 -7.44
CA GLU A 138 -15.26 -0.68 -6.31
C GLU A 138 -14.29 0.48 -6.57
N ALA A 139 -14.70 1.70 -6.23
CA ALA A 139 -13.80 2.84 -6.23
C ALA A 139 -13.06 2.82 -4.89
N ALA A 140 -11.75 2.60 -4.96
CA ALA A 140 -10.85 2.47 -3.83
C ALA A 140 -10.14 3.80 -3.59
N HIS A 141 -10.18 4.31 -2.35
CA HIS A 141 -9.32 5.43 -1.98
C HIS A 141 -7.87 4.96 -1.84
N ILE A 142 -6.93 5.73 -2.39
CA ILE A 142 -5.49 5.49 -2.26
C ILE A 142 -5.05 5.83 -0.83
N PHE A 143 -5.33 7.06 -0.42
CA PHE A 143 -5.22 7.49 0.97
C PHE A 143 -6.57 7.28 1.67
N PRO A 144 -6.64 6.49 2.74
CA PRO A 144 -7.92 6.07 3.31
C PRO A 144 -8.70 7.21 3.93
N LEU A 145 -10.03 7.16 3.76
CA LEU A 145 -10.95 8.18 4.26
C LEU A 145 -10.90 8.34 5.79
N SER A 146 -10.66 7.25 6.53
CA SER A 146 -10.52 7.26 8.00
C SER A 146 -9.37 8.12 8.49
N GLU A 147 -8.37 8.38 7.64
CA GLU A 147 -7.14 9.08 7.99
C GLU A 147 -7.15 10.56 7.54
N GLU A 148 -8.31 11.18 7.37
CA GLU A 148 -8.42 12.58 6.90
C GLU A 148 -7.60 13.58 7.73
N LYS A 149 -7.54 13.38 9.05
CA LYS A 149 -6.70 14.22 9.92
C LYS A 149 -5.21 14.09 9.57
N PHE A 150 -4.76 12.88 9.25
CA PHE A 150 -3.38 12.66 8.84
C PHE A 150 -3.12 13.19 7.43
N PHE A 151 -4.07 13.00 6.51
CA PHE A 151 -4.06 13.59 5.17
C PHE A 151 -3.82 15.11 5.23
N LYS A 152 -4.56 15.82 6.10
CA LYS A 152 -4.36 17.26 6.37
C LYS A 152 -2.97 17.56 6.95
N ARG A 153 -2.51 16.77 7.92
CA ARG A 153 -1.19 16.98 8.59
C ARG A 153 -0.02 16.81 7.63
N LEU A 154 -0.12 15.89 6.66
CA LEU A 154 0.85 15.71 5.58
C LEU A 154 0.71 16.77 4.48
N ASN A 155 -0.24 17.70 4.63
CA ASN A 155 -0.48 18.79 3.71
C ASN A 155 -0.90 18.33 2.30
N PHE A 156 -1.40 17.10 2.14
CA PHE A 156 -1.90 16.62 0.86
C PHE A 156 -3.09 17.39 0.27
N PRO A 157 -3.95 18.09 1.03
CA PRO A 157 -5.01 18.91 0.44
C PRO A 157 -4.51 19.89 -0.62
N GLN A 158 -3.28 20.39 -0.54
CA GLN A 158 -2.75 21.33 -1.53
C GLN A 158 -2.46 20.70 -2.91
N LEU A 159 -2.33 19.38 -2.97
CA LEU A 159 -2.08 18.64 -4.21
C LEU A 159 -3.38 18.28 -4.95
N ILE A 160 -4.52 18.41 -4.28
CA ILE A 160 -5.84 18.11 -4.84
C ILE A 160 -6.42 19.36 -5.47
N THR A 161 -6.75 19.29 -6.76
CA THR A 161 -7.34 20.41 -7.52
C THR A 161 -8.84 20.26 -7.68
N ILE A 162 -9.35 19.01 -7.71
CA ILE A 162 -10.78 18.75 -7.81
C ILE A 162 -11.36 18.64 -6.41
N LYS A 163 -12.01 19.72 -5.96
CA LYS A 163 -12.66 19.87 -4.65
C LYS A 163 -14.08 20.43 -4.80
N SER A 164 -14.95 20.08 -3.86
CA SER A 164 -16.33 20.57 -3.81
C SER A 164 -16.50 21.97 -3.20
N GLY A 165 -15.43 22.54 -2.63
CA GLY A 165 -15.42 23.88 -2.03
C GLY A 165 -14.16 24.15 -1.19
N GLU A 166 -14.05 25.34 -0.60
CA GLU A 166 -12.86 25.78 0.16
C GLU A 166 -12.58 24.95 1.43
N THR A 167 -13.62 24.38 2.05
CA THR A 167 -13.50 23.56 3.26
C THR A 167 -13.26 22.08 2.96
N ASP A 168 -13.33 21.68 1.69
CA ASP A 168 -13.10 20.30 1.25
C ASP A 168 -11.60 20.02 1.20
N THR A 169 -11.18 18.99 1.92
CA THR A 169 -9.79 18.54 1.92
C THR A 169 -9.36 17.97 0.58
N GLY A 170 -10.33 17.50 -0.21
CA GLY A 170 -10.06 16.70 -1.40
C GLY A 170 -9.86 15.21 -1.10
N ILE A 171 -10.12 14.73 0.12
CA ILE A 171 -9.99 13.30 0.43
C ILE A 171 -10.97 12.43 -0.37
N ASN A 172 -12.15 12.97 -0.69
CA ASN A 172 -13.14 12.35 -1.59
C ASN A 172 -13.00 12.82 -3.05
N SER A 173 -11.84 13.35 -3.44
CA SER A 173 -11.55 13.66 -4.83
C SER A 173 -11.27 12.38 -5.61
N CYS A 174 -11.68 12.32 -6.88
CA CYS A 174 -11.32 11.23 -7.78
C CYS A 174 -9.80 11.11 -7.98
N GLN A 175 -9.06 12.19 -7.73
CA GLN A 175 -7.59 12.20 -7.75
C GLN A 175 -6.97 11.36 -6.62
N ASN A 176 -7.75 10.99 -5.60
CA ASN A 176 -7.41 10.04 -4.54
C ASN A 176 -8.06 8.66 -4.76
N GLY A 177 -8.60 8.38 -5.94
CA GLY A 177 -9.41 7.17 -6.20
C GLY A 177 -8.93 6.34 -7.38
N LEU A 178 -9.11 5.03 -7.31
CA LEU A 178 -8.86 4.07 -8.39
C LEU A 178 -10.04 3.09 -8.48
N LEU A 179 -10.48 2.73 -9.68
CA LEU A 179 -11.48 1.68 -9.87
C LEU A 179 -10.81 0.30 -9.90
N MET A 180 -11.23 -0.59 -9.01
CA MET A 180 -10.66 -1.94 -8.88
C MET A 180 -11.76 -3.00 -8.86
N GLN A 181 -11.43 -4.25 -9.19
CA GLN A 181 -12.29 -5.38 -8.84
C GLN A 181 -12.30 -5.55 -7.31
N SER A 182 -13.43 -5.96 -6.72
CA SER A 182 -13.58 -6.05 -5.25
C SER A 182 -12.52 -6.92 -4.55
N ASN A 183 -12.05 -8.00 -5.20
CA ASN A 183 -10.96 -8.85 -4.66
C ASN A 183 -9.59 -8.14 -4.71
N ILE A 184 -9.34 -7.35 -5.74
CA ILE A 184 -8.10 -6.57 -5.90
C ILE A 184 -8.09 -5.39 -4.95
N HIS A 185 -9.25 -4.75 -4.72
CA HIS A 185 -9.41 -3.70 -3.72
C HIS A 185 -9.04 -4.19 -2.31
N GLN A 186 -9.48 -5.40 -1.93
CA GLN A 186 -9.10 -6.02 -0.66
C GLN A 186 -7.58 -6.21 -0.51
N GLN A 187 -6.91 -6.65 -1.58
CA GLN A 187 -5.44 -6.73 -1.58
C GLN A 187 -4.75 -5.37 -1.53
N PHE A 188 -5.34 -4.35 -2.15
CA PHE A 188 -4.80 -2.98 -2.14
C PHE A 188 -4.90 -2.35 -0.74
N ASP A 189 -6.02 -2.57 -0.05
CA ASP A 189 -6.25 -2.11 1.33
C ASP A 189 -5.39 -2.84 2.34
N SER A 190 -5.13 -4.14 2.13
CA SER A 190 -4.23 -4.94 2.96
C SER A 190 -2.75 -4.73 2.64
N PHE A 191 -2.42 -3.77 1.75
CA PHE A 191 -1.07 -3.51 1.27
C PHE A 191 -0.38 -4.74 0.66
N GLY A 192 -1.13 -5.68 0.06
CA GLY A 192 -0.57 -6.86 -0.61
C GLY A 192 0.26 -6.51 -1.85
N PHE A 193 -0.01 -5.36 -2.46
CA PHE A 193 0.80 -4.78 -3.52
C PHE A 193 0.87 -3.26 -3.36
N GLY A 194 1.83 -2.62 -4.04
CA GLY A 194 1.95 -1.17 -4.16
C GLY A 194 2.16 -0.75 -5.61
N ILE A 195 1.90 0.53 -5.92
CA ILE A 195 2.10 1.12 -7.24
C ILE A 195 3.16 2.19 -7.12
N ASP A 196 4.26 2.05 -7.85
CA ASP A 196 5.38 2.98 -7.78
C ASP A 196 5.40 3.95 -8.98
N PRO A 197 4.97 5.21 -8.82
CA PRO A 197 5.01 6.19 -9.91
C PRO A 197 6.44 6.51 -10.38
N ASP A 198 7.46 6.32 -9.52
CA ASP A 198 8.86 6.61 -9.83
C ASP A 198 9.56 5.48 -10.61
N ASP A 199 8.88 4.34 -10.80
CA ASP A 199 9.31 3.23 -11.66
C ASP A 199 8.25 2.94 -12.73
N GLY A 200 7.81 4.00 -13.40
CA GLY A 200 6.88 3.89 -14.51
C GLY A 200 5.51 3.34 -14.13
N TYR A 201 5.07 3.58 -12.89
CA TYR A 201 3.80 3.07 -12.33
C TYR A 201 3.73 1.54 -12.24
N LYS A 202 4.89 0.89 -12.05
CA LYS A 202 4.95 -0.57 -11.89
C LYS A 202 4.29 -1.00 -10.59
N ILE A 203 3.53 -2.09 -10.67
CA ILE A 203 2.90 -2.77 -9.55
C ILE A 203 3.91 -3.77 -8.99
N THR A 204 4.18 -3.67 -7.69
CA THR A 204 5.04 -4.60 -6.95
C THR A 204 4.19 -5.37 -5.95
N CYS A 205 4.14 -6.69 -6.08
CA CYS A 205 3.47 -7.57 -5.12
C CYS A 205 4.43 -7.91 -3.96
N PHE A 206 3.90 -7.85 -2.74
CA PHE A 206 4.63 -8.17 -1.51
C PHE A 206 4.18 -9.48 -0.86
N MET A 207 3.29 -10.20 -1.55
CA MET A 207 2.76 -11.51 -1.18
C MET A 207 2.66 -12.36 -2.46
N GLU A 208 2.15 -13.58 -2.35
CA GLU A 208 1.90 -14.45 -3.49
C GLU A 208 1.02 -13.77 -4.55
N ASP A 209 1.49 -13.74 -5.80
CA ASP A 209 0.83 -13.06 -6.90
C ASP A 209 -0.28 -13.90 -7.56
N THR A 210 -1.32 -14.19 -6.77
CA THR A 210 -2.44 -15.05 -7.18
C THR A 210 -3.25 -14.51 -8.37
N PHE A 211 -3.14 -13.22 -8.69
CA PHE A 211 -3.88 -12.57 -9.76
C PHE A 211 -2.99 -12.08 -10.91
N GLY A 212 -1.70 -12.38 -10.90
CA GLY A 212 -0.77 -11.98 -11.96
C GLY A 212 -0.62 -10.47 -12.07
N LEU A 213 -0.54 -9.76 -10.94
CA LEU A 213 -0.41 -8.31 -10.84
C LEU A 213 1.05 -7.84 -10.86
N ASP A 214 1.98 -8.67 -10.40
CA ASP A 214 3.38 -8.28 -10.23
C ASP A 214 4.01 -7.89 -11.57
N GLY A 215 4.72 -6.76 -11.59
CA GLY A 215 5.36 -6.23 -12.80
C GLY A 215 4.41 -5.61 -13.81
N ARG A 216 3.09 -5.67 -13.60
CA ARG A 216 2.13 -4.91 -14.42
C ARG A 216 2.30 -3.41 -14.17
N THR A 217 1.69 -2.60 -15.02
CA THR A 217 1.70 -1.15 -14.90
C THR A 217 0.28 -0.65 -14.65
N LEU A 218 0.12 0.33 -13.77
CA LEU A 218 -1.14 1.04 -13.59
C LEU A 218 -1.67 1.51 -14.95
N ASP A 219 -2.94 1.25 -15.21
CA ASP A 219 -3.56 1.60 -16.48
C ASP A 219 -3.48 3.10 -16.75
N THR A 220 -3.16 3.47 -17.99
CA THR A 220 -2.93 4.85 -18.41
C THR A 220 -4.15 5.74 -18.19
N VAL A 221 -5.36 5.17 -18.17
CA VAL A 221 -6.60 5.94 -17.95
C VAL A 221 -6.63 6.64 -16.57
N ALA A 222 -5.99 6.05 -15.56
CA ALA A 222 -5.92 6.61 -14.21
C ALA A 222 -4.85 7.70 -14.06
N ARG A 223 -3.97 7.85 -15.05
CA ARG A 223 -2.75 8.67 -15.00
C ARG A 223 -2.49 9.40 -16.32
N ASN A 224 -3.55 9.80 -17.00
CA ASN A 224 -3.46 10.57 -18.23
C ASN A 224 -3.07 12.03 -17.88
N PRO A 225 -1.89 12.53 -18.30
CA PRO A 225 -1.47 13.88 -17.95
C PRO A 225 -2.41 14.98 -18.47
N GLU A 226 -3.21 14.68 -19.49
CA GLU A 226 -4.20 15.60 -20.07
C GLU A 226 -5.57 15.55 -19.36
N ASP A 227 -5.80 14.60 -18.45
CA ASP A 227 -7.03 14.52 -17.65
C ASP A 227 -6.74 15.03 -16.23
N GLU A 228 -7.33 16.17 -15.86
CA GLU A 228 -7.20 16.72 -14.50
C GLU A 228 -7.67 15.72 -13.43
N ARG A 229 -8.57 14.79 -13.76
CA ARG A 229 -9.06 13.75 -12.85
C ARG A 229 -8.02 12.67 -12.56
N SER A 230 -6.86 12.69 -13.21
CA SER A 230 -5.79 11.74 -12.97
C SER A 230 -5.37 11.69 -11.50
N VAL A 231 -4.96 10.51 -11.10
CA VAL A 231 -4.46 10.24 -9.75
C VAL A 231 -3.22 11.07 -9.46
N ARG A 232 -3.07 11.52 -8.21
CA ARG A 232 -1.85 12.18 -7.75
C ARG A 232 -0.74 11.18 -7.43
N ASP A 233 0.41 11.37 -8.04
CA ASP A 233 1.60 10.54 -7.84
C ASP A 233 2.03 10.51 -6.37
N GLU A 234 1.88 11.62 -5.63
CA GLU A 234 2.23 11.68 -4.22
C GLU A 234 1.39 10.73 -3.36
N LEU A 235 0.14 10.48 -3.74
CA LEU A 235 -0.72 9.54 -3.04
C LEU A 235 -0.32 8.09 -3.36
N LEU A 236 0.05 7.81 -4.61
CA LEU A 236 0.59 6.50 -5.01
C LEU A 236 1.92 6.23 -4.31
N ARG A 237 2.84 7.19 -4.30
CA ARG A 237 4.12 7.10 -3.60
C ARG A 237 3.93 6.89 -2.11
N TRP A 238 2.95 7.57 -1.49
CA TRP A 238 2.59 7.35 -0.11
C TRP A 238 2.08 5.91 0.12
N HIS A 239 1.17 5.41 -0.72
CA HIS A 239 0.63 4.05 -0.60
C HIS A 239 1.74 2.99 -0.78
N PHE A 240 2.62 3.17 -1.77
CA PHE A 240 3.79 2.32 -1.97
C PHE A 240 4.68 2.29 -0.73
N ARG A 241 4.95 3.46 -0.12
CA ARG A 241 5.69 3.55 1.14
C ARG A 241 5.00 2.76 2.27
N GLN A 242 3.67 2.83 2.38
CA GLN A 242 2.93 2.03 3.34
C GLN A 242 3.07 0.54 3.06
N ALA A 243 3.02 0.11 1.79
CA ALA A 243 3.19 -1.29 1.43
C ALA A 243 4.59 -1.82 1.75
N VAL A 244 5.63 -1.03 1.51
CA VAL A 244 7.00 -1.37 1.93
C VAL A 244 7.09 -1.48 3.46
N LEU A 245 6.55 -0.51 4.21
CA LEU A 245 6.54 -0.55 5.67
C LEU A 245 5.77 -1.75 6.22
N ALA A 246 4.60 -2.05 5.65
CA ALA A 246 3.76 -3.16 6.08
C ALA A 246 4.42 -4.51 5.85
N ASN A 247 5.06 -4.69 4.70
CA ASN A 247 5.51 -6.01 4.28
C ASN A 247 6.96 -6.29 4.56
N MET A 248 7.81 -5.28 4.63
CA MET A 248 9.26 -5.49 4.70
C MET A 248 9.87 -5.22 6.07
N LYS A 249 9.26 -4.33 6.86
CA LYS A 249 9.81 -3.90 8.16
C LYS A 249 9.67 -4.98 9.23
N GLY A 250 10.76 -5.38 9.90
CA GLY A 250 10.71 -6.39 10.97
C GLY A 250 10.03 -7.67 10.50
N ASN A 251 9.08 -8.21 11.29
CA ASN A 251 8.26 -9.37 10.88
C ASN A 251 7.09 -9.03 9.94
N GLY A 252 6.96 -7.76 9.57
CA GLY A 252 5.81 -7.22 8.86
C GLY A 252 4.64 -6.92 9.80
N GLU A 253 3.74 -6.08 9.33
CA GLU A 253 2.50 -5.76 10.02
C GLU A 253 1.54 -6.96 9.94
N PRO A 254 0.69 -7.18 10.96
CA PRO A 254 -0.25 -8.28 10.92
C PRO A 254 -1.19 -8.18 9.71
N VAL A 255 -1.51 -9.32 9.10
CA VAL A 255 -2.58 -9.40 8.09
C VAL A 255 -3.91 -9.45 8.82
N PHE A 256 -4.86 -8.60 8.40
CA PHE A 256 -6.21 -8.60 8.94
C PHE A 256 -7.13 -9.23 7.92
N GLU A 257 -7.64 -10.41 8.27
CA GLU A 257 -8.77 -11.02 7.58
C GLU A 257 -10.05 -10.40 8.16
N PHE A 258 -11.02 -10.10 7.28
CA PHE A 258 -12.25 -9.41 7.65
C PHE A 258 -13.46 -10.37 7.73
N ASP A 259 -13.23 -11.67 7.63
CA ASP A 259 -14.20 -12.75 7.77
C ASP A 259 -14.27 -13.23 9.22
N PHE A 260 -14.95 -12.45 10.06
CA PHE A 260 -15.31 -12.91 11.39
C PHE A 260 -16.31 -14.07 11.28
N PRO A 261 -16.06 -15.26 11.86
CA PRO A 261 -16.98 -16.38 11.79
C PRO A 261 -18.34 -16.02 12.40
N ASP A 262 -19.43 -16.49 11.81
CA ASP A 262 -20.78 -16.23 12.33
C ASP A 262 -20.90 -16.69 13.80
N GLY A 263 -21.26 -15.76 14.68
CA GLY A 263 -21.46 -16.01 16.12
C GLY A 263 -20.26 -15.75 17.01
N THR A 264 -19.14 -15.23 16.49
CA THR A 264 -18.01 -14.83 17.34
C THR A 264 -18.18 -13.42 17.91
N ASP A 265 -17.61 -13.19 19.10
CA ASP A 265 -17.51 -11.86 19.68
C ASP A 265 -16.43 -11.08 18.92
N MET A 266 -16.84 -10.46 17.83
CA MET A 266 -15.98 -9.64 16.99
C MET A 266 -15.27 -8.53 17.78
N VAL A 267 -15.90 -7.95 18.81
CA VAL A 267 -15.24 -6.95 19.66
C VAL A 267 -14.15 -7.63 20.48
N GLY A 268 -14.44 -8.79 21.05
CA GLY A 268 -13.44 -9.65 21.72
C GLY A 268 -12.28 -10.06 20.81
N GLU A 269 -12.53 -10.39 19.54
CA GLU A 269 -11.49 -10.72 18.56
C GLU A 269 -10.62 -9.51 18.18
N ILE A 270 -11.24 -8.33 18.00
CA ILE A 270 -10.51 -7.08 17.76
C ILE A 270 -9.64 -6.72 18.97
N LEU A 271 -10.19 -6.81 20.18
CA LEU A 271 -9.52 -6.47 21.44
C LEU A 271 -8.38 -7.43 21.80
N SER A 272 -8.50 -8.70 21.42
CA SER A 272 -7.45 -9.71 21.62
C SER A 272 -6.36 -9.69 20.55
N GLY A 273 -6.61 -9.02 19.41
CA GLY A 273 -5.67 -8.91 18.31
C GLY A 273 -4.63 -7.79 18.48
N PRO A 274 -3.50 -7.86 17.75
CA PRO A 274 -2.52 -6.76 17.73
C PRO A 274 -3.16 -5.48 17.18
N ARG A 275 -2.73 -4.33 17.71
CA ARG A 275 -3.23 -2.99 17.32
C ARG A 275 -4.74 -2.81 17.51
N ALA A 276 -5.31 -3.45 18.53
CA ALA A 276 -6.73 -3.45 18.87
C ALA A 276 -7.41 -2.07 18.83
N GLY A 277 -6.79 -1.04 19.41
CA GLY A 277 -7.37 0.32 19.43
C GLY A 277 -7.54 0.91 18.03
N GLU A 278 -6.50 0.81 17.20
CA GLU A 278 -6.53 1.32 15.82
C GLU A 278 -7.48 0.50 14.94
N LYS A 279 -7.52 -0.82 15.14
CA LYS A 279 -8.50 -1.69 14.49
C LYS A 279 -9.92 -1.31 14.86
N MET A 280 -10.17 -1.08 16.14
CA MET A 280 -11.48 -0.69 16.63
C MET A 280 -11.90 0.67 16.04
N GLU A 281 -10.99 1.65 16.00
CA GLU A 281 -11.25 2.94 15.37
C GLU A 281 -11.55 2.81 13.87
N ALA A 282 -10.77 2.01 13.15
CA ALA A 282 -10.96 1.79 11.72
C ALA A 282 -12.27 1.03 11.43
N GLU A 283 -12.61 0.01 12.23
CA GLU A 283 -13.86 -0.75 12.13
C GLU A 283 -15.08 0.10 12.50
N LEU A 284 -14.98 0.90 13.57
CA LEU A 284 -16.02 1.85 13.97
C LEU A 284 -16.24 2.91 12.88
N PHE A 285 -15.18 3.40 12.23
CA PHE A 285 -15.30 4.37 11.14
C PHE A 285 -16.02 3.75 9.93
N SER A 286 -15.71 2.50 9.59
CA SER A 286 -16.40 1.73 8.55
C SER A 286 -17.91 1.58 8.85
N ARG A 287 -18.25 1.20 10.09
CA ARG A 287 -19.64 0.96 10.52
C ARG A 287 -20.42 2.25 10.72
N LEU A 288 -19.92 3.21 11.48
CA LEU A 288 -20.63 4.46 11.78
C LEU A 288 -20.76 5.38 10.56
N GLY A 289 -19.81 5.30 9.62
CA GLY A 289 -19.93 5.92 8.31
C GLY A 289 -21.09 5.36 7.47
N SER A 290 -21.52 4.13 7.75
CA SER A 290 -22.71 3.51 7.14
C SER A 290 -24.02 3.81 7.91
N VAL A 291 -23.96 4.05 9.22
CA VAL A 291 -25.14 4.29 10.09
C VAL A 291 -25.61 5.73 10.06
N SER A 292 -24.77 6.71 9.67
CA SER A 292 -25.20 8.10 9.45
C SER A 292 -26.10 8.30 8.20
N ALA A 293 -26.72 7.23 7.72
CA ALA A 293 -27.58 7.16 6.54
C ALA A 293 -28.99 6.61 6.85
N VAL A 294 -29.52 6.84 8.06
CA VAL A 294 -30.94 6.66 8.38
C VAL A 294 -31.50 8.03 8.81
N PRO A 295 -32.70 8.45 8.35
CA PRO A 295 -33.19 9.83 8.43
C PRO A 295 -33.21 10.43 9.83
#